data_AF-A0A381WTZ0-F1
#
_entry.id   AF-A0A381WTZ0-F1
#
_cell.length_a   1.000
_cell.length_b   1.000
_cell.length_c   1.000
_cell.angle_alpha   90.00
_cell.angle_beta   90.00
_cell.angle_gamma   90.00
#
_symmetry.space_group_name_H-M   'P 1'
#
loop_
_entity.id
_entity.type
_entity.pdbx_description
1 polymer ?
#
loop_
_entity_poly.entity_id
_entity_poly.type
_entity_poly.pdbx_seq_one_letter_code
_entity_poly.pdbx_strand_id
1 'polypeptide(L)'
;MISDYLENSLSLKKRKDFELYLSENPGSAELVDQMKNTIMQMKSVERVTTPVDFMDRLMNKIQVSKNDTMKYTAEQSTIFGFTPLYASVMTSLVLALVFVGFQFFSTDLPLSTSELSTVAQEKPPAFLDQIIPAQEPDSG
;
A
#
# COMPACT_ATOMS: atom_id res chain seq x y z
N MET A 1 48.57 0.10 12.91
CA MET A 1 50.04 0.34 12.98
C MET A 1 50.60 0.79 11.64
N ILE A 2 50.61 -0.02 10.57
CA ILE A 2 51.13 0.42 9.27
C ILE A 2 50.27 1.52 8.62
N SER A 3 48.93 1.39 8.64
CA SER A 3 48.03 2.45 8.15
C SER A 3 48.30 3.76 8.88
N ASP A 4 48.38 3.71 10.21
CA ASP A 4 48.66 4.89 11.04
C ASP A 4 50.00 5.55 10.71
N TYR A 5 51.00 4.75 10.32
CA TYR A 5 52.30 5.25 9.86
C TYR A 5 52.18 5.93 8.48
N LEU A 6 51.49 5.28 7.54
CA LEU A 6 51.29 5.80 6.17
C LEU A 6 50.42 7.07 6.14
N GLU A 7 49.48 7.18 7.06
CA GLU A 7 48.56 8.33 7.21
C GLU A 7 49.09 9.41 8.17
N ASN A 8 50.32 9.24 8.69
CA ASN A 8 50.95 10.17 9.64
C ASN A 8 50.10 10.44 10.91
N SER A 9 49.39 9.42 11.40
CA SER A 9 48.56 9.49 12.61
C SER A 9 49.23 8.86 13.85
N LEU A 10 50.44 8.32 13.72
CA LEU A 10 51.24 7.81 14.83
C LEU A 10 51.81 8.93 15.73
N SER A 11 51.84 8.67 17.04
CA SER A 11 52.61 9.50 17.97
C SER A 11 54.12 9.38 17.72
N LEU A 12 54.89 10.43 18.02
CA LEU A 12 56.34 10.48 17.77
C LEU A 12 57.09 9.27 18.35
N LYS A 13 56.72 8.82 19.57
CA LYS A 13 57.32 7.64 20.19
C LYS A 13 57.10 6.38 19.35
N LYS A 14 55.85 6.10 18.98
CA LYS A 14 55.51 4.91 18.20
C LYS A 14 56.11 4.95 16.81
N ARG A 15 56.24 6.14 16.22
CA ARG A 15 56.89 6.31 14.92
C ARG A 15 58.37 5.91 14.99
N LYS A 16 59.09 6.34 16.03
CA LYS A 16 60.48 5.95 16.26
C LYS A 16 60.62 4.43 16.47
N ASP A 17 59.75 3.84 17.30
CA ASP A 17 59.74 2.40 17.54
C ASP A 17 59.49 1.61 16.23
N PHE A 18 58.62 2.13 15.35
CA PHE A 18 58.32 1.53 14.05
C PHE A 18 59.44 1.71 13.02
N GLU A 19 60.06 2.90 12.95
CA GLU A 19 61.22 3.15 12.09
C GLU A 19 62.43 2.28 12.47
N LEU A 20 62.62 2.05 13.78
CA LEU A 20 63.63 1.11 14.26
C LEU A 20 63.33 -0.32 13.76
N TYR A 21 62.09 -0.79 13.89
CA TYR A 21 61.67 -2.09 13.36
C TYR A 21 61.91 -2.22 11.84
N LEU A 22 61.62 -1.17 11.06
CA LEU A 22 61.89 -1.18 9.61
C LEU A 22 63.38 -1.21 9.29
N SER A 23 64.22 -0.56 10.10
CA SER A 23 65.68 -0.58 9.91
C SER A 23 66.30 -1.96 10.16
N GLU A 24 65.69 -2.75 11.05
CA GLU A 24 66.12 -4.12 11.36
C GLU A 24 65.54 -5.16 10.39
N ASN A 25 64.50 -4.81 9.63
CA ASN A 25 63.74 -5.72 8.75
C ASN A 25 63.61 -5.13 7.33
N PRO A 26 64.61 -5.32 6.45
CA PRO A 26 64.62 -4.69 5.12
C PRO A 26 63.45 -5.11 4.23
N GLY A 27 62.97 -6.36 4.32
CA GLY A 27 61.79 -6.80 3.56
C GLY A 27 60.51 -6.09 3.98
N SER A 28 60.36 -5.77 5.26
CA SER A 28 59.26 -4.95 5.75
C SER A 28 59.37 -3.51 5.24
N ALA A 29 60.58 -2.94 5.22
CA ALA A 29 60.82 -1.59 4.71
C ALA A 29 60.45 -1.45 3.22
N GLU A 30 60.83 -2.43 2.39
CA GLU A 30 60.47 -2.47 0.98
C GLU A 30 58.95 -2.48 0.78
N LEU A 31 58.23 -3.31 1.54
CA LEU A 31 56.77 -3.38 1.46
C LEU A 31 56.11 -2.03 1.81
N VAL A 32 56.61 -1.35 2.84
CA VAL A 32 56.11 -0.02 3.21
C VAL A 32 56.38 1.00 2.11
N ASP A 33 57.53 0.93 1.45
CA ASP A 33 57.86 1.81 0.33
C ASP A 33 56.94 1.57 -0.88
N GLN A 34 56.70 0.29 -1.22
CA GLN A 34 55.75 -0.08 -2.27
C GLN A 34 54.33 0.43 -1.97
N MET A 35 53.88 0.34 -0.72
CA MET A 35 52.59 0.90 -0.28
C MET A 35 52.57 2.43 -0.41
N LYS A 36 53.63 3.13 0.00
CA LYS A 36 53.75 4.59 -0.16
C LYS A 36 53.66 4.98 -1.63
N ASN A 37 54.39 4.27 -2.51
CA ASN A 37 54.35 4.49 -3.95
C ASN A 37 52.95 4.27 -4.52
N THR A 38 52.26 3.21 -4.10
CA THR A 38 50.87 2.95 -4.51
C THR A 38 49.94 4.08 -4.09
N ILE A 39 50.03 4.57 -2.84
CA ILE A 39 49.23 5.70 -2.37
C ILE A 39 49.51 6.97 -3.18
N MET A 40 50.79 7.23 -3.51
CA MET A 40 51.15 8.38 -4.34
C MET A 40 50.58 8.25 -5.76
N GLN A 41 50.64 7.07 -6.36
CA GLN A 41 50.03 6.81 -7.67
C GLN A 41 48.52 7.04 -7.62
N MET A 42 47.82 6.52 -6.61
CA MET A 42 46.39 6.74 -6.43
C MET A 42 46.05 8.22 -6.24
N LYS A 43 46.87 8.98 -5.52
CA LYS A 43 46.71 10.43 -5.34
C LYS A 43 47.00 11.24 -6.61
N SER A 44 47.80 10.69 -7.52
CA SER A 44 48.16 11.34 -8.79
C SER A 44 47.11 11.16 -9.89
N VAL A 45 46.09 10.32 -9.67
CA VAL A 45 44.99 10.14 -10.63
C VAL A 45 44.27 11.46 -10.85
N GLU A 46 43.94 11.75 -12.11
CA GLU A 46 43.22 12.95 -12.50
C GLU A 46 41.90 13.09 -11.73
N ARG A 47 41.66 14.28 -11.17
CA ARG A 47 40.42 14.56 -10.48
C ARG A 47 39.29 14.64 -11.50
N VAL A 48 38.41 13.66 -11.49
CA VAL A 48 37.18 13.69 -12.29
C VAL A 48 36.20 14.69 -11.66
N THR A 49 35.81 15.70 -12.42
CA THR A 49 34.77 16.66 -12.05
C THR A 49 33.45 16.29 -12.74
N THR A 50 32.33 16.54 -12.07
CA THR A 50 31.02 16.37 -12.71
C THR A 50 30.77 17.47 -13.74
N PRO A 51 30.05 17.17 -14.84
CA PRO A 51 29.51 18.20 -15.72
C PRO A 51 28.72 19.27 -14.96
N VAL A 52 28.74 20.50 -15.45
CA VAL A 52 28.04 21.66 -14.82
C VAL A 52 26.54 21.40 -14.66
N ASP A 53 25.95 20.62 -15.58
CA ASP A 53 24.53 20.29 -15.64
C ASP A 53 24.16 18.97 -14.92
N PHE A 54 25.09 18.35 -14.19
CA PHE A 54 24.87 17.06 -13.53
C PHE A 54 23.65 17.09 -12.59
N MET A 55 23.55 18.13 -11.76
CA MET A 55 22.45 18.29 -10.80
C MET A 55 21.11 18.50 -11.50
N ASP A 56 21.09 19.28 -12.59
CA ASP A 56 19.89 19.53 -13.37
C ASP A 56 19.39 18.24 -14.04
N ARG A 57 20.31 17.46 -14.62
CA ARG A 57 20.00 16.14 -15.20
C ARG A 57 19.50 15.16 -14.16
N LEU A 58 20.12 15.14 -12.98
CA LEU A 58 19.71 14.28 -11.87
C LEU A 58 18.30 14.63 -11.40
N MET A 59 18.03 15.91 -11.15
CA MET A 59 16.72 16.39 -10.73
C MET A 59 15.65 16.08 -11.78
N ASN A 60 15.94 16.29 -13.06
CA ASN A 60 15.02 15.95 -14.15
C ASN A 60 14.69 14.45 -14.16
N LYS A 61 15.68 13.56 -14.04
CA LYS A 61 15.45 12.11 -13.97
C LYS A 61 14.57 11.72 -12.77
N ILE A 62 14.78 12.32 -11.60
CA ILE A 62 13.96 12.08 -10.41
C ILE A 62 12.51 12.49 -10.69
N GLN A 63 12.29 13.67 -11.25
CA GLN A 63 10.93 14.17 -11.56
C GLN A 63 10.21 13.31 -12.59
N VAL A 64 10.89 12.92 -13.68
CA VAL A 64 10.34 12.02 -14.69
C VAL A 64 9.91 10.69 -14.07
N SER A 65 10.78 10.07 -13.27
CA SER A 65 10.45 8.79 -12.61
C SER A 65 9.26 8.89 -11.64
N LYS A 66 9.10 10.03 -10.96
CA LYS A 66 7.96 10.28 -10.07
C LYS A 66 6.66 10.40 -10.86
N ASN A 67 6.71 11.07 -12.01
CA ASN A 67 5.54 11.27 -12.87
C ASN A 67 5.12 9.98 -13.58
N ASP A 68 6.07 9.12 -13.94
CA ASP A 68 5.76 7.80 -14.53
C ASP A 68 5.07 6.87 -13.52
N THR A 69 5.45 6.93 -12.25
CA THR A 69 4.76 6.17 -11.18
C THR A 69 3.32 6.64 -10.97
N MET A 70 3.04 7.94 -11.08
CA MET A 70 1.68 8.49 -10.94
C MET A 70 0.75 8.08 -12.10
N LYS A 71 1.27 7.82 -13.30
CA LYS A 71 0.44 7.37 -14.43
C LYS A 71 -0.14 5.97 -14.25
N TYR A 72 0.47 5.11 -13.42
CA TYR A 72 -0.05 3.78 -13.13
C TYR A 72 -1.18 3.77 -12.09
N THR A 73 -1.46 4.90 -11.42
CA THR A 73 -2.39 4.97 -10.27
C THR A 73 -3.66 5.79 -10.51
N ALA A 74 -3.87 6.33 -11.72
CA ALA A 74 -4.98 7.26 -11.96
C ALA A 74 -6.39 6.63 -12.04
N GLU A 75 -6.55 5.31 -12.26
CA GLU A 75 -7.85 4.75 -12.67
C GLU A 75 -8.17 3.37 -12.03
N GLN A 76 -7.66 3.07 -10.83
CA GLN A 76 -8.03 1.83 -10.12
C GLN A 76 -8.48 2.14 -8.70
N SER A 77 -9.69 2.68 -8.56
CA SER A 77 -10.36 2.80 -7.27
C SER A 77 -10.59 1.39 -6.70
N THR A 78 -9.66 0.91 -5.88
CA THR A 78 -9.81 -0.35 -5.16
C THR A 78 -10.71 -0.12 -3.94
N ILE A 79 -11.64 -1.04 -3.71
CA ILE A 79 -12.51 -1.03 -2.53
C ILE A 79 -11.90 -2.05 -1.58
N PHE A 80 -11.42 -1.60 -0.42
CA PHE A 80 -10.79 -2.45 0.59
C PHE A 80 -9.59 -3.28 0.05
N GLY A 81 -8.78 -2.68 -0.84
CA GLY A 81 -7.61 -3.35 -1.43
C GLY A 81 -7.93 -4.38 -2.53
N PHE A 82 -9.20 -4.52 -2.92
CA PHE A 82 -9.62 -5.36 -4.04
C PHE A 82 -10.09 -4.50 -5.22
N THR A 83 -9.81 -4.95 -6.45
CA THR A 83 -10.44 -4.39 -7.65
C THR A 83 -11.96 -4.61 -7.56
N PRO A 84 -12.82 -3.67 -8.01
CA PRO A 84 -14.28 -3.78 -7.89
C PRO A 84 -14.87 -5.12 -8.37
N LEU A 85 -14.29 -5.72 -9.41
CA LEU A 85 -14.69 -7.03 -9.92
C LEU A 85 -14.46 -8.16 -8.89
N TYR A 86 -13.27 -8.22 -8.28
CA TYR A 86 -12.95 -9.24 -7.28
C TYR A 86 -13.73 -9.03 -5.98
N ALA A 87 -13.95 -7.77 -5.58
CA ALA A 87 -14.80 -7.44 -4.43
C ALA A 87 -16.22 -8.00 -4.62
N SER A 88 -16.80 -7.83 -5.82
CA SER A 88 -18.14 -8.35 -6.15
C SER A 88 -18.20 -9.88 -6.09
N VAL A 89 -17.19 -10.57 -6.64
CA VAL A 89 -17.16 -12.05 -6.62
C VAL A 89 -17.06 -12.54 -5.18
N MET A 90 -16.17 -11.96 -4.37
CA MET A 90 -15.98 -12.36 -2.98
C MET A 90 -17.23 -12.12 -2.13
N THR A 91 -17.86 -10.94 -2.22
CA THR A 91 -19.08 -10.64 -1.46
C THR A 91 -20.23 -11.55 -1.89
N SER A 92 -20.36 -11.85 -3.18
CA SER A 92 -21.37 -12.79 -3.68
C SER A 92 -21.17 -14.20 -3.10
N LEU A 93 -19.93 -14.66 -2.99
CA LEU A 93 -19.59 -15.97 -2.45
C LEU A 93 -19.89 -16.04 -0.95
N VAL A 94 -19.54 -15.00 -0.19
CA VAL A 94 -19.85 -14.92 1.24
C VAL A 94 -21.36 -14.92 1.48
N LEU A 95 -22.12 -14.13 0.72
CA LEU A 95 -23.59 -14.11 0.83
C LEU A 95 -24.22 -15.46 0.49
N ALA A 96 -23.72 -16.14 -0.55
CA ALA A 96 -24.19 -17.48 -0.92
C ALA A 96 -23.92 -18.51 0.21
N LEU A 97 -22.73 -18.48 0.82
CA LEU A 97 -22.39 -19.36 1.94
C LEU A 97 -23.26 -19.08 3.18
N VAL A 98 -23.50 -17.81 3.52
CA VAL A 98 -24.39 -17.44 4.62
C VAL A 98 -25.82 -17.90 4.34
N PHE A 99 -26.31 -17.74 3.11
CA PHE A 99 -27.66 -18.17 2.72
C PHE A 99 -27.83 -19.68 2.82
N VAL A 100 -26.87 -20.46 2.29
CA VAL A 100 -26.89 -21.93 2.40
C VAL A 100 -26.77 -22.36 3.86
N GLY A 101 -25.92 -21.69 4.65
CA GLY A 101 -25.81 -21.94 6.09
C GLY A 101 -27.11 -21.67 6.84
N PHE A 102 -27.82 -20.59 6.48
CA PHE A 102 -29.13 -20.25 7.06
C PHE A 102 -30.21 -21.27 6.67
N GLN A 103 -30.23 -21.70 5.41
CA GLN A 103 -31.12 -22.77 4.93
C GLN A 103 -30.88 -24.07 5.71
N PHE A 104 -29.62 -24.43 5.93
CA PHE A 104 -29.24 -25.65 6.66
C PHE A 104 -29.66 -25.59 8.14
N PHE A 105 -29.46 -24.46 8.82
CA PHE A 105 -29.88 -24.27 10.21
C PHE A 105 -31.39 -24.07 10.40
N SER A 106 -32.07 -23.47 9.42
CA SER A 106 -33.52 -23.20 9.48
C SER A 106 -34.38 -24.39 9.10
N THR A 107 -33.79 -25.46 8.54
CA THR A 107 -34.52 -26.70 8.21
C THR A 107 -34.97 -27.46 9.46
N ASP A 108 -34.35 -27.21 10.63
CA ASP A 108 -34.76 -27.80 11.91
C ASP A 108 -35.68 -26.90 12.75
N LEU A 109 -36.15 -25.77 12.21
CA LEU A 109 -37.12 -24.91 12.90
C LEU A 109 -38.50 -25.06 12.23
N PRO A 110 -39.53 -25.59 12.93
CA PRO A 110 -40.87 -25.64 12.38
C PRO A 110 -41.35 -24.21 12.11
N LEU A 111 -41.37 -23.86 10.83
CA LEU A 111 -41.91 -22.61 10.32
C LEU A 111 -43.39 -22.57 10.65
N SER A 112 -43.77 -21.95 11.76
CA SER A 112 -45.14 -21.48 11.94
C SER A 112 -45.42 -20.50 10.81
N THR A 113 -46.25 -20.96 9.88
CA THR A 113 -46.92 -20.18 8.86
C THR A 113 -47.53 -18.94 9.51
N SER A 114 -46.88 -17.79 9.32
CA SER A 114 -47.55 -16.51 9.52
C SER A 114 -48.54 -16.36 8.37
N GLU A 115 -49.80 -16.56 8.75
CA GLU A 115 -51.01 -16.35 7.97
C GLU A 115 -50.88 -15.15 7.02
N LEU A 116 -51.13 -15.45 5.75
CA LEU A 116 -51.46 -14.50 4.70
C LEU A 116 -52.71 -13.70 5.12
N SER A 117 -52.52 -12.54 5.74
CA SER A 117 -53.60 -11.56 5.86
C SER A 117 -53.71 -10.81 4.54
N THR A 118 -54.47 -11.42 3.62
CA THR A 118 -55.11 -10.74 2.49
C THR A 118 -55.83 -9.49 3.01
N VAL A 119 -55.35 -8.34 2.57
CA VAL A 119 -56.04 -7.05 2.69
C VAL A 119 -57.31 -7.13 1.85
N ALA A 120 -58.42 -7.56 2.47
CA ALA A 120 -59.76 -7.31 1.97
C ALA A 120 -60.14 -5.89 2.38
N GLN A 121 -59.81 -4.94 1.52
CA GLN A 121 -60.43 -3.61 1.55
C GLN A 121 -61.87 -3.77 1.07
N GLU A 122 -62.83 -3.88 1.98
CA GLU A 122 -64.21 -3.49 1.67
C GLU A 122 -64.89 -2.76 2.85
N LYS A 123 -65.03 -1.46 2.61
CA LYS A 123 -65.96 -0.44 3.13
C LYS A 123 -67.03 -0.87 4.15
N PRO A 124 -67.16 -0.17 5.31
CA PRO A 124 -68.23 -0.42 6.28
C PRO A 124 -69.62 -0.04 5.72
N PRO A 125 -70.70 -0.74 6.10
CA PRO A 125 -72.04 -0.41 5.63
C PRO A 125 -72.50 0.92 6.24
N ALA A 126 -72.81 1.89 5.37
CA ALA A 126 -73.52 3.11 5.72
C ALA A 126 -74.95 2.73 6.14
N PHE A 127 -75.24 2.90 7.42
CA PHE A 127 -76.59 2.81 7.97
C PHE A 127 -77.33 4.12 7.66
N LEU A 128 -78.54 3.99 7.12
CA LEU A 128 -79.56 5.02 6.84
C LEU A 128 -79.42 5.81 5.52
N ASP A 129 -80.02 5.25 4.46
CA ASP A 129 -80.77 6.06 3.50
C ASP A 129 -82.25 5.63 3.57
N GLN A 130 -82.98 6.30 4.46
CA GLN A 130 -84.43 6.32 4.45
C GLN A 130 -84.83 7.62 3.76
N ILE A 131 -84.93 7.60 2.42
CA ILE A 131 -85.61 8.65 1.68
C ILE A 131 -86.65 7.99 0.77
N ILE A 132 -87.90 8.22 1.18
CA ILE A 132 -89.16 8.00 0.47
C ILE A 132 -89.11 8.71 -0.91
N PRO A 133 -89.60 8.11 -2.01
CA PRO A 133 -90.13 8.89 -3.11
C PRO A 133 -91.63 9.13 -2.89
N ALA A 134 -92.01 10.40 -2.86
CA ALA A 134 -93.38 10.86 -2.85
C ALA A 134 -94.11 10.48 -4.16
N GLN A 135 -95.33 9.93 -4.08
CA GLN A 135 -96.52 10.45 -4.77
C GLN A 135 -97.81 9.70 -4.36
N GLU A 136 -98.77 10.45 -3.84
CA GLU A 136 -100.23 10.24 -3.80
C GLU A 136 -100.83 10.25 -5.25
N PRO A 137 -102.15 10.06 -5.53
CA PRO A 137 -103.28 9.67 -4.67
C PRO A 137 -104.28 8.65 -5.30
N ASP A 138 -105.23 8.24 -4.44
CA ASP A 138 -106.68 8.12 -4.68
C ASP A 138 -107.37 6.82 -5.16
N SER A 139 -108.49 6.60 -4.45
CA SER A 139 -109.79 6.09 -4.88
C SER A 139 -110.09 4.59 -4.81
N GLY A 140 -110.98 4.25 -3.87
CA GLY A 140 -111.79 3.02 -3.88
C GLY A 140 -112.26 2.57 -2.51
#